data_AF-A0A496T5Y5-F1
#
_entry.id   AF-A0A496T5Y5-F1
#
_cell.length_a   1.000
_cell.length_b   1.000
_cell.length_c   1.000
_cell.angle_alpha   90.00
_cell.angle_beta   90.00
_cell.angle_gamma   90.00
#
_symmetry.space_group_name_H-M   'P 1'
#
loop_
_entity.id
_entity.type
_entity.pdbx_description
1 polymer ?
#
loop_
_entity_poly.entity_id
_entity_poly.type
_entity_poly.pdbx_seq_one_letter_code
_entity_poly.pdbx_strand_id
1 'polypeptide(L)'
;MEVFTNYSMNPACSEFESLERLDQLMRQQNCIKKAYDDYRTLYCLSRQLNETKDIGEILERLLSIVAEIVNFSACALFLKESLSDDFYLYEQRRLDARLLKELDIVERQGFLHWVCQENRITILPDMNEGLGNLSLLLIPLSSGKKTMGVLAV
;
A
#
# COMPACT_ATOMS: atom_id res chain seq x y z
N MET A 1 -4.39 73.27 -2.70
CA MET A 1 -5.67 72.58 -2.96
C MET A 1 -5.36 71.39 -3.85
N GLU A 2 -5.96 70.25 -3.54
CA GLU A 2 -5.45 68.87 -3.65
C GLU A 2 -4.90 68.40 -5.01
N VAL A 3 -3.76 67.70 -4.95
CA VAL A 3 -3.17 66.92 -6.04
C VAL A 3 -3.83 65.54 -6.03
N PHE A 4 -4.68 65.24 -7.01
CA PHE A 4 -5.21 63.91 -7.23
C PHE A 4 -4.11 63.01 -7.81
N THR A 5 -3.48 62.20 -6.97
CA THR A 5 -2.69 61.05 -7.41
C THR A 5 -3.63 59.92 -7.82
N ASN A 6 -3.94 59.85 -9.12
CA ASN A 6 -4.57 58.68 -9.71
C ASN A 6 -3.59 57.50 -9.61
N TYR A 7 -3.79 56.63 -8.61
CA TYR A 7 -3.26 55.28 -8.62
C TYR A 7 -3.90 54.52 -9.78
N SER A 8 -3.22 54.51 -10.92
CA SER A 8 -3.49 53.53 -11.97
C SER A 8 -3.10 52.16 -11.41
N MET A 9 -4.09 51.40 -10.96
CA MET A 9 -3.94 49.95 -10.73
C MET A 9 -3.51 49.34 -12.06
N ASN A 10 -2.27 48.86 -12.10
CA ASN A 10 -1.66 48.25 -13.27
C ASN A 10 -2.43 46.95 -13.62
N PRO A 11 -3.14 46.86 -14.76
CA PRO A 11 -3.99 45.71 -15.11
C PRO A 11 -3.21 44.40 -15.24
N ALA A 12 -1.90 44.49 -15.49
CA ALA A 12 -0.99 43.34 -15.51
C ALA A 12 -0.84 42.65 -14.14
N CYS A 13 -0.94 43.37 -13.01
CA CYS A 13 -0.89 42.76 -11.68
C CYS A 13 -2.15 41.95 -11.36
N SER A 14 -3.34 42.40 -11.79
CA SER A 14 -4.59 41.67 -11.56
C SER A 14 -4.70 40.40 -12.42
N GLU A 15 -4.15 40.41 -13.63
CA GLU A 15 -4.12 39.22 -14.50
C GLU A 15 -3.15 38.16 -13.98
N PHE A 16 -1.98 38.56 -13.47
CA PHE A 16 -1.03 37.64 -12.84
C PHE A 16 -1.60 36.96 -11.59
N GLU A 17 -2.27 37.72 -10.72
CA GLU A 17 -2.90 37.18 -9.52
C GLU A 17 -4.06 36.22 -9.83
N SER A 18 -4.78 36.48 -10.94
CA SER A 18 -5.85 35.61 -11.43
C SER A 18 -5.32 34.30 -12.01
N LEU A 19 -4.19 34.33 -12.71
CA LEU A 19 -3.52 33.15 -13.26
C LEU A 19 -2.91 32.27 -12.16
N GLU A 20 -2.34 32.88 -11.11
CA GLU A 20 -1.79 32.16 -9.97
C GLU A 20 -2.90 31.45 -9.17
N ARG A 21 -4.04 32.11 -8.96
CA ARG A 21 -5.23 31.48 -8.35
C ARG A 21 -5.77 30.33 -9.20
N LEU A 22 -5.77 30.46 -10.53
CA LEU A 22 -6.20 29.38 -11.43
C LEU A 22 -5.27 28.16 -11.34
N ASP A 23 -3.95 28.36 -11.30
CA ASP A 23 -3.00 27.25 -11.10
C ASP A 23 -3.19 26.58 -9.74
N GLN A 24 -3.41 27.37 -8.68
CA GLN A 24 -3.69 26.87 -7.35
C GLN A 24 -4.99 26.05 -7.29
N LEU A 25 -6.05 26.50 -7.95
CA LEU A 25 -7.32 25.78 -8.08
C LEU A 25 -7.16 24.48 -8.88
N MET A 26 -6.40 24.49 -9.98
CA MET A 26 -6.13 23.29 -10.78
C MET A 26 -5.35 22.24 -9.98
N ARG A 27 -4.36 22.66 -9.18
CA ARG A 27 -3.61 21.76 -8.28
C ARG A 27 -4.51 21.17 -7.19
N GLN A 28 -5.35 21.98 -6.56
CA GLN A 28 -6.32 21.50 -5.59
C GLN A 28 -7.29 20.49 -6.21
N GLN A 29 -7.81 20.78 -7.40
CA GLN A 29 -8.72 19.89 -8.10
C GLN A 29 -8.05 18.54 -8.44
N ASN A 30 -6.79 18.55 -8.86
CA ASN A 30 -6.03 17.33 -9.11
C ASN A 30 -5.77 16.51 -7.84
N CYS A 31 -5.47 17.16 -6.71
CA CYS A 31 -5.32 16.47 -5.43
C CYS A 31 -6.64 15.81 -4.99
N ILE A 32 -7.76 16.53 -5.11
CA ILE A 32 -9.09 16.01 -4.77
C ILE A 32 -9.46 14.86 -5.70
N LYS A 33 -9.19 15.00 -7.01
CA LYS A 33 -9.46 13.96 -8.00
C LYS A 33 -8.66 12.69 -7.71
N LYS A 34 -7.36 12.83 -7.41
CA LYS A 34 -6.50 11.69 -7.04
C LYS A 34 -6.97 11.00 -5.76
N ALA A 35 -7.29 11.77 -4.72
CA ALA A 35 -7.84 11.22 -3.48
C ALA A 35 -9.20 10.53 -3.69
N TYR A 36 -10.02 11.06 -4.60
CA TYR A 36 -11.30 10.45 -4.97
C TYR A 36 -11.12 9.17 -5.78
N ASP A 37 -10.15 9.12 -6.69
CA ASP A 37 -9.81 7.91 -7.46
C ASP A 37 -9.23 6.82 -6.55
N ASP A 38 -8.37 7.19 -5.59
CA ASP A 38 -7.86 6.27 -4.55
C ASP A 38 -9.00 5.75 -3.67
N TYR A 39 -9.90 6.63 -3.22
CA TYR A 39 -11.09 6.26 -2.45
C TYR A 39 -12.03 5.35 -3.24
N ARG A 40 -12.28 5.66 -4.51
CA ARG A 40 -13.13 4.88 -5.40
C ARG A 40 -12.54 3.50 -5.62
N THR A 41 -11.23 3.41 -5.80
CA THR A 41 -10.52 2.15 -5.87
C THR A 41 -10.78 1.38 -4.59
N LEU A 42 -10.40 1.89 -3.42
CA LEU A 42 -10.62 1.26 -2.11
C LEU A 42 -12.07 0.82 -1.88
N TYR A 43 -13.05 1.62 -2.30
CA TYR A 43 -14.47 1.29 -2.20
C TYR A 43 -14.88 0.13 -3.12
N CYS A 44 -14.43 0.15 -4.38
CA CYS A 44 -14.64 -0.97 -5.30
C CYS A 44 -13.98 -2.24 -4.78
N LEU A 45 -12.79 -2.14 -4.19
CA LEU A 45 -12.10 -3.25 -3.55
C LEU A 45 -12.92 -3.81 -2.38
N SER A 46 -13.35 -2.95 -1.46
CA SER A 46 -14.17 -3.34 -0.31
C SER A 46 -15.47 -4.01 -0.73
N ARG A 47 -16.13 -3.49 -1.77
CA ARG A 47 -17.37 -4.06 -2.30
C ARG A 47 -17.15 -5.44 -2.94
N GLN A 48 -16.12 -5.59 -3.75
CA GLN A 48 -15.80 -6.88 -4.39
C GLN A 48 -15.41 -7.95 -3.37
N LEU A 49 -14.72 -7.58 -2.28
CA LEU A 49 -14.41 -8.50 -1.19
C LEU A 49 -15.69 -8.91 -0.43
N ASN A 50 -16.63 -7.98 -0.20
CA ASN A 50 -17.88 -8.26 0.51
C ASN A 50 -18.91 -9.09 -0.28
N GLU A 51 -18.85 -9.08 -1.62
CA GLU A 51 -19.77 -9.86 -2.47
C GLU A 51 -19.34 -11.33 -2.63
N THR A 52 -18.13 -11.67 -2.18
CA THR A 52 -17.53 -13.00 -2.32
C THR A 52 -17.76 -13.81 -1.03
N LYS A 53 -18.39 -14.99 -1.12
CA LYS A 53 -18.68 -15.83 0.08
C LYS A 53 -17.57 -16.80 0.45
N ASP A 54 -16.59 -16.97 -0.43
CA ASP A 54 -15.43 -17.83 -0.22
C ASP A 54 -14.22 -16.98 0.21
N ILE A 55 -13.67 -17.29 1.38
CA ILE A 55 -12.49 -16.61 1.94
C ILE A 55 -11.27 -16.78 1.02
N GLY A 56 -11.18 -17.89 0.27
CA GLY A 56 -10.08 -18.13 -0.65
C GLY A 56 -10.12 -17.18 -1.84
N GLU A 57 -11.30 -17.03 -2.47
CA GLU A 57 -11.48 -16.08 -3.58
C GLU A 57 -11.24 -14.62 -3.14
N ILE A 58 -11.60 -14.26 -1.89
CA ILE A 58 -11.31 -12.94 -1.32
C ILE A 58 -9.79 -12.71 -1.26
N LEU A 59 -9.03 -13.67 -0.75
CA LEU A 59 -7.59 -13.56 -0.55
C LEU A 59 -6.83 -13.54 -1.89
N GLU A 60 -7.22 -14.38 -2.85
CA GLU A 60 -6.67 -14.35 -4.21
C GLU A 60 -6.95 -13.02 -4.92
N ARG A 61 -8.16 -12.47 -4.77
CA ARG A 61 -8.50 -11.15 -5.31
C ARG A 61 -7.67 -10.07 -4.63
N LEU A 62 -7.55 -10.09 -3.31
CA LEU A 62 -6.71 -9.13 -2.57
C LEU A 62 -5.28 -9.13 -3.11
N LEU A 63 -4.68 -10.30 -3.31
CA LEU A 63 -3.34 -10.41 -3.92
C LEU A 63 -3.29 -9.84 -5.33
N SER A 64 -4.33 -10.05 -6.14
CA SER A 64 -4.44 -9.47 -7.49
C SER A 64 -4.46 -7.95 -7.46
N ILE A 65 -5.27 -7.40 -6.56
CA ILE A 65 -5.42 -5.97 -6.36
C ILE A 65 -4.12 -5.33 -5.87
N VAL A 66 -3.46 -5.95 -4.88
CA VAL A 66 -2.17 -5.46 -4.38
C VAL A 66 -1.12 -5.48 -5.50
N ALA A 67 -1.16 -6.47 -6.40
CA ALA A 67 -0.26 -6.54 -7.56
C ALA A 67 -0.50 -5.46 -8.61
N GLU A 68 -1.73 -4.95 -8.73
CA GLU A 68 -2.07 -3.88 -9.67
C GLU A 68 -1.69 -2.49 -9.12
N ILE A 69 -1.76 -2.30 -7.80
CA ILE A 69 -1.56 -1.00 -7.14
C ILE A 69 -0.11 -0.82 -6.70
N VAL A 70 0.54 -1.90 -6.25
CA VAL A 70 1.90 -1.87 -5.71
C VAL A 70 2.83 -2.62 -6.66
N ASN A 71 3.84 -1.92 -7.16
CA ASN A 71 4.81 -2.49 -8.10
C ASN A 71 5.85 -3.33 -7.35
N PHE A 72 5.51 -4.57 -7.01
CA PHE A 72 6.39 -5.50 -6.31
C PHE A 72 7.04 -6.55 -7.23
N SER A 73 8.19 -7.07 -6.80
CA SER A 73 8.93 -8.14 -7.48
C SER A 73 8.26 -9.50 -7.31
N ALA A 74 7.83 -9.84 -6.09
CA ALA A 74 7.12 -11.07 -5.77
C ALA A 74 6.21 -10.87 -4.56
N CYS A 75 5.28 -11.80 -4.31
CA CYS A 75 4.52 -11.81 -3.06
C CYS A 75 4.12 -13.22 -2.63
N ALA A 76 4.06 -13.45 -1.32
CA ALA A 76 3.60 -14.67 -0.68
C ALA A 76 2.56 -14.34 0.39
N LEU A 77 1.49 -15.14 0.44
CA LEU A 77 0.49 -15.09 1.49
C LEU A 77 0.64 -16.30 2.40
N PHE A 78 1.00 -16.04 3.64
CA PHE A 78 1.05 -17.02 4.71
C PHE A 78 -0.22 -16.94 5.53
N LEU A 79 -0.88 -18.08 5.74
CA LEU A 79 -1.99 -18.18 6.66
C LEU A 79 -1.55 -18.92 7.91
N LYS A 80 -2.02 -18.44 9.06
CA LYS A 80 -1.79 -19.09 10.33
C LYS A 80 -2.73 -20.28 10.46
N GLU A 81 -2.20 -21.45 10.76
CA GLU A 81 -3.02 -22.61 11.07
C GLU A 81 -3.77 -22.37 12.39
N SER A 82 -4.99 -22.90 12.49
CA SER A 82 -5.83 -22.64 13.68
C SER A 82 -5.50 -23.54 14.87
N LEU A 83 -4.81 -24.65 14.63
CA LEU A 83 -4.50 -25.68 15.63
C LEU A 83 -3.02 -25.71 16.01
N SER A 84 -2.13 -25.37 15.06
CA SER A 84 -0.72 -25.16 15.32
C SER A 84 -0.43 -23.65 15.35
N ASP A 85 0.67 -23.24 15.97
CA ASP A 85 1.13 -21.85 15.87
C ASP A 85 1.89 -21.61 14.55
N ASP A 86 1.83 -22.56 13.61
CA ASP A 86 2.61 -22.56 12.38
C ASP A 86 1.92 -21.77 11.27
N PHE A 87 2.72 -21.35 10.30
CA PHE A 87 2.25 -20.72 9.09
C PHE A 87 2.37 -21.70 7.94
N TYR A 88 1.44 -21.62 6.99
CA TYR A 88 1.55 -22.32 5.72
C TYR A 88 1.41 -21.32 4.59
N LEU A 89 2.18 -21.54 3.53
CA LEU A 89 2.09 -20.76 2.31
C LEU A 89 0.77 -21.11 1.61
N TYR A 90 -0.17 -20.16 1.62
CA TYR A 90 -1.47 -20.32 0.98
C TYR A 90 -1.39 -20.01 -0.51
N GLU A 91 -0.77 -18.89 -0.87
CA GLU A 91 -0.73 -18.39 -2.24
C GLU A 91 0.60 -17.67 -2.51
N GLN A 92 1.12 -17.74 -3.74
CA GLN A 92 2.35 -17.06 -4.13
C GLN A 92 2.31 -16.52 -5.56
N ARG A 93 3.02 -15.40 -5.81
CA ARG A 93 3.22 -14.83 -7.14
C ARG A 93 4.65 -14.42 -7.38
N ARG A 94 5.18 -14.81 -8.55
CA ARG A 94 6.53 -14.46 -9.03
C ARG A 94 7.65 -14.82 -8.05
N LEU A 95 7.41 -15.81 -7.19
CA LEU A 95 8.41 -16.38 -6.29
C LEU A 95 9.30 -17.35 -7.04
N ASP A 96 10.59 -17.03 -7.12
CA ASP A 96 11.63 -17.92 -7.59
C ASP A 96 12.22 -18.74 -6.44
N ALA A 97 13.07 -19.72 -6.78
CA ALA A 97 13.71 -20.58 -5.78
C ALA A 97 14.62 -19.82 -4.80
N ARG A 98 15.02 -18.59 -5.13
CA ARG A 98 15.85 -17.72 -4.31
C ARG A 98 15.00 -17.06 -3.22
N LEU A 99 13.90 -16.43 -3.61
CA LEU A 99 12.95 -15.79 -2.67
C LEU A 99 12.29 -16.80 -1.74
N LEU A 100 12.00 -18.02 -2.23
CA LEU A 100 11.49 -19.09 -1.38
C LEU A 100 12.44 -19.45 -0.23
N LYS A 101 13.75 -19.46 -0.48
CA LYS A 101 14.75 -19.72 0.57
C LYS A 101 14.81 -18.59 1.59
N GLU A 102 14.73 -17.34 1.14
CA GLU A 102 14.71 -16.18 2.04
C GLU A 102 13.46 -16.21 2.93
N LEU A 103 12.29 -16.55 2.38
CA LEU A 103 11.07 -16.70 3.18
C LEU A 103 11.17 -17.84 4.20
N ASP A 104 11.78 -18.98 3.85
CA ASP A 104 12.03 -20.09 4.80
C ASP A 104 12.98 -19.65 5.93
N ILE A 105 13.99 -18.81 5.63
CA ILE A 105 14.86 -18.23 6.67
C ILE A 105 14.07 -17.29 7.58
N VAL A 106 13.26 -16.40 7.01
CA VAL A 106 12.42 -15.43 7.74
C VAL A 106 11.45 -16.15 8.66
N GLU A 107 10.81 -17.22 8.18
CA GLU A 107 9.93 -18.07 8.98
C GLU A 107 10.67 -18.76 10.12
N ARG A 108 11.82 -19.39 9.86
CA ARG A 108 12.64 -20.05 10.89
C ARG A 108 13.20 -19.11 11.94
N GLN A 109 13.41 -17.85 11.58
CA GLN A 109 13.84 -16.80 12.50
C GLN A 109 12.67 -16.27 13.36
N GLY A 110 11.44 -16.72 13.09
CA GLY A 110 10.25 -16.34 13.86
C GLY A 110 9.70 -14.97 13.50
N PHE A 111 10.12 -14.38 12.37
CA PHE A 111 9.65 -13.06 11.98
C PHE A 111 8.16 -13.04 11.64
N LEU A 112 7.62 -14.12 11.06
CA LEU A 112 6.18 -14.24 10.80
C LEU A 112 5.38 -14.19 12.11
N HIS A 113 5.83 -14.92 13.14
CA HIS A 113 5.23 -14.88 14.48
C HIS A 113 5.33 -13.51 15.12
N TRP A 114 6.52 -12.89 15.07
CA TRP A 114 6.76 -11.57 15.67
C TRP A 114 5.88 -10.49 15.04
N VAL A 115 5.82 -10.44 13.70
CA VAL A 115 4.97 -9.50 12.95
C VAL A 115 3.50 -9.68 13.33
N CYS A 116 3.06 -10.93 13.53
CA CYS A 116 1.70 -11.22 13.96
C CYS A 116 1.41 -10.83 15.42
N GLN A 117 2.38 -10.99 16.32
CA GLN A 117 2.26 -10.62 17.73
C GLN A 117 2.22 -9.10 17.91
N GLU A 118 3.13 -8.39 17.26
CA GLU A 118 3.19 -6.93 17.34
C GLU A 118 2.08 -6.26 16.53
N ASN A 119 1.51 -6.98 15.56
CA ASN A 119 0.52 -6.49 14.60
C ASN A 119 1.00 -5.18 13.91
N ARG A 120 2.28 -5.18 13.51
CA ARG A 120 2.95 -4.05 12.86
C ARG A 120 3.54 -4.47 11.52
N ILE A 121 3.34 -3.62 10.52
CA ILE A 121 4.02 -3.76 9.22
C ILE A 121 5.52 -3.59 9.45
N THR A 122 6.31 -4.52 8.91
CA THR A 122 7.75 -4.58 9.14
C THR A 122 8.49 -4.69 7.83
N ILE A 123 9.53 -3.87 7.67
CA ILE A 123 10.44 -3.93 6.54
C ILE A 123 11.70 -4.62 7.02
N LEU A 124 12.00 -5.78 6.44
CA LEU A 124 13.26 -6.46 6.63
C LEU A 124 14.19 -6.06 5.49
N PRO A 125 15.32 -5.40 5.79
CA PRO A 125 16.37 -5.19 4.80
C PRO A 125 17.00 -6.53 4.41
N ASP A 126 17.77 -6.54 3.32
CA ASP A 126 18.47 -7.73 2.84
C ASP A 126 19.26 -8.39 3.98
N MET A 127 18.84 -9.59 4.37
CA MET A 127 19.39 -10.29 5.54
C MET A 127 20.65 -11.10 5.18
N ASN A 128 21.04 -11.11 3.90
CA ASN A 128 22.09 -11.98 3.41
C ASN A 128 23.04 -11.22 2.47
N GLU A 129 24.30 -11.04 2.91
CA GLU A 129 25.35 -10.35 2.16
C GLU A 129 25.68 -11.10 0.86
N GLY A 130 24.94 -10.83 -0.20
CA GLY A 130 25.13 -11.47 -1.50
C GLY A 130 23.89 -11.57 -2.36
N LEU A 131 22.70 -11.25 -1.79
CA LEU A 131 21.43 -11.44 -2.49
C LEU A 131 20.76 -10.15 -2.99
N GLY A 132 21.49 -9.04 -2.96
CA GLY A 132 21.23 -7.85 -3.77
C GLY A 132 19.95 -7.11 -3.38
N ASN A 133 20.04 -6.14 -2.48
CA ASN A 133 19.03 -5.12 -2.18
C ASN A 133 17.58 -5.63 -2.18
N LEU A 134 17.35 -6.85 -1.69
CA LEU A 134 16.00 -7.37 -1.49
C LEU A 134 15.45 -6.74 -0.21
N SER A 135 14.39 -5.95 -0.35
CA SER A 135 13.65 -5.42 0.79
C SER A 135 12.37 -6.22 0.90
N LEU A 136 12.18 -6.91 2.03
CA LEU A 136 11.00 -7.72 2.28
C LEU A 136 10.05 -6.95 3.19
N LEU A 137 8.81 -6.77 2.75
CA LEU A 137 7.74 -6.13 3.51
C LEU A 137 6.81 -7.22 4.06
N LEU A 138 6.74 -7.32 5.38
CA LEU A 138 5.83 -8.22 6.09
C LEU A 138 4.63 -7.44 6.63
N ILE A 139 3.44 -7.81 6.19
CA ILE A 139 2.18 -7.14 6.51
C ILE A 139 1.30 -8.15 7.27
N PRO A 140 1.00 -7.93 8.56
CA PRO A 140 0.10 -8.82 9.29
C PRO A 140 -1.34 -8.64 8.79
N LEU A 141 -2.01 -9.76 8.53
CA LEU A 141 -3.43 -9.81 8.20
C LEU A 141 -4.20 -10.12 9.49
N SER A 142 -4.87 -9.12 10.05
CA SER A 142 -5.64 -9.26 11.29
C SER A 142 -7.12 -8.95 11.09
N SER A 143 -7.98 -9.73 11.75
CA SER A 143 -9.42 -9.49 11.84
C SER A 143 -9.80 -9.36 13.32
N GLY A 144 -10.20 -8.15 13.71
CA GLY A 144 -10.43 -7.81 15.11
C GLY A 144 -9.15 -7.96 15.94
N LYS A 145 -9.17 -8.85 16.94
CA LYS A 145 -8.01 -9.17 17.80
C LYS A 145 -7.24 -10.42 17.35
N LYS A 146 -7.65 -11.06 16.25
CA LYS A 146 -7.05 -12.30 15.79
C LYS A 146 -6.21 -12.05 14.54
N THR A 147 -4.92 -12.34 14.62
CA THR A 147 -4.06 -12.38 13.44
C THR A 147 -4.30 -13.69 12.69
N MET A 148 -4.58 -13.57 11.40
CA MET A 148 -4.97 -14.64 10.49
C MET A 148 -3.81 -15.09 9.61
N GLY A 149 -2.82 -14.22 9.38
CA GLY A 149 -1.71 -14.52 8.48
C GLY A 149 -0.76 -13.34 8.28
N VAL A 150 0.17 -13.51 7.34
CA VAL A 150 1.13 -12.49 6.92
C VAL A 150 1.19 -12.44 5.39
N LEU A 151 1.08 -11.24 4.84
CA LEU A 151 1.41 -10.98 3.44
C LEU A 151 2.86 -10.50 3.36
N ALA A 152 3.70 -11.25 2.64
CA ALA A 152 5.10 -10.94 2.39
C ALA A 152 5.28 -10.43 0.95
N VAL A 153 5.93 -9.28 0.76
CA VAL A 153 6.10 -8.60 -0.53
C VAL A 153 7.54 -8.16 -0.73
#